data_AF-A0A525C4X6-F1
#
_entry.id   AF-A0A525C4X6-F1
#
_cell.length_a   1.000
_cell.length_b   1.000
_cell.length_c   1.000
_cell.angle_alpha   90.00
_cell.angle_beta   90.00
_cell.angle_gamma   90.00
#
_symmetry.space_group_name_H-M   'P 1'
#
loop_
_entity.id
_entity.type
_entity.pdbx_description
1 polymer ?
#
loop_
_entity_poly.entity_id
_entity_poly.type
_entity_poly.pdbx_seq_one_letter_code
_entity_poly.pdbx_strand_id
1 'polypeptide(L)'
;MGRSLLLSSILFCLLVLPVLGQTEDRFLFQSAEQRFQNGDYVAAIERYDQLLRDFPSSDLVPDVQFRRGVSLYQLGRYTESLELLTRVQTRYRSTRFLPYVPYYIGLAHFKTEAYERCIEYLQ
;
A
#
# COMPACT_ATOMS: atom_id res chain seq x y z
N MET A 1 -40.83 -10.97 -25.80
CA MET A 1 -40.35 -9.74 -25.11
C MET A 1 -39.47 -9.97 -23.87
N GLY A 2 -39.08 -11.21 -23.50
CA GLY A 2 -38.29 -11.45 -22.26
C GLY A 2 -36.77 -11.58 -22.41
N ARG A 3 -36.23 -11.81 -23.62
CA ARG A 3 -34.78 -12.07 -23.82
C ARG A 3 -33.93 -10.80 -23.90
N SER A 4 -34.50 -9.68 -24.32
CA SER A 4 -33.81 -8.37 -24.40
C SER A 4 -33.65 -7.68 -23.04
N LEU A 5 -34.56 -7.93 -22.10
CA LEU A 5 -34.50 -7.40 -20.72
C LEU A 5 -33.39 -8.06 -19.88
N LEU A 6 -33.17 -9.37 -20.06
CA LEU A 6 -32.11 -10.11 -19.35
C LEU A 6 -30.70 -9.70 -19.80
N LEU A 7 -30.50 -9.50 -21.11
CA LEU A 7 -29.23 -9.03 -21.67
C LEU A 7 -28.89 -7.61 -21.20
N SER A 8 -29.89 -6.72 -21.13
CA SER A 8 -29.71 -5.35 -20.61
C SER A 8 -29.42 -5.35 -19.09
N SER A 9 -30.05 -6.23 -18.32
CA SER A 9 -29.81 -6.36 -16.87
C SER A 9 -28.42 -6.93 -16.55
N ILE A 10 -27.95 -7.93 -17.30
CA ILE A 10 -26.60 -8.49 -17.16
C ILE A 10 -25.53 -7.47 -17.57
N LEU A 11 -25.77 -6.71 -18.65
CA LEU A 11 -24.87 -5.66 -19.12
C LEU A 11 -24.78 -4.48 -18.12
N PHE A 12 -25.89 -4.11 -17.49
CA PHE A 12 -25.91 -3.12 -16.41
C PHE A 12 -25.15 -3.61 -15.18
N CYS A 13 -25.31 -4.88 -14.81
CA CYS A 13 -24.58 -5.48 -13.69
C CYS A 13 -23.06 -5.53 -13.95
N LEU A 14 -22.64 -5.90 -15.17
CA LEU A 14 -21.22 -5.95 -15.56
C LEU A 14 -20.55 -4.56 -15.61
N LEU A 15 -21.31 -3.49 -15.88
CA LEU A 15 -20.81 -2.11 -15.83
C LEU A 15 -20.73 -1.54 -14.41
N VAL A 16 -21.63 -1.96 -13.51
CA VAL A 16 -21.75 -1.39 -12.16
C VAL A 16 -20.91 -2.13 -11.11
N LEU A 17 -20.71 -3.45 -11.26
CA LEU A 17 -19.88 -4.24 -10.34
C LEU A 17 -18.45 -3.70 -10.14
N PRO A 18 -17.68 -3.34 -11.18
CA PRO A 18 -16.37 -2.73 -10.97
C PRO A 18 -16.44 -1.30 -10.40
N VAL A 19 -17.53 -0.56 -10.63
CA VAL A 19 -17.72 0.79 -10.09
C VAL A 19 -17.93 0.79 -8.57
N LEU A 20 -18.59 -0.23 -8.02
CA LEU A 20 -18.77 -0.36 -6.56
C LEU A 20 -17.46 -0.73 -5.84
N GLY A 21 -16.59 -1.54 -6.44
CA GLY A 21 -15.28 -1.86 -5.86
C GLY A 21 -14.31 -0.66 -5.84
N GLN A 22 -14.42 0.23 -6.82
CA GLN A 22 -13.59 1.44 -6.98
C GLN A 22 -13.90 2.57 -5.98
N THR A 23 -14.98 2.45 -5.20
CA THR A 23 -15.29 3.38 -4.11
C THR A 23 -14.83 2.82 -2.76
N GLU A 24 -14.89 1.51 -2.57
CA GLU A 24 -14.51 0.84 -1.33
C GLU A 24 -12.98 0.79 -1.15
N ASP A 25 -12.22 0.53 -2.21
CA ASP A 25 -10.75 0.61 -2.16
C ASP A 25 -10.26 2.03 -1.80
N ARG A 26 -10.88 3.07 -2.37
CA ARG A 26 -10.60 4.48 -2.04
C ARG A 26 -10.94 4.80 -0.60
N PHE A 27 -12.05 4.27 -0.08
CA PHE A 27 -12.42 4.43 1.31
C PHE A 27 -11.40 3.79 2.25
N LEU A 28 -10.97 2.55 1.97
CA LEU A 28 -9.91 1.88 2.73
C LEU A 28 -8.61 2.67 2.69
N PHE A 29 -8.23 3.19 1.52
CA PHE A 29 -7.05 4.02 1.36
C PHE A 29 -7.13 5.31 2.17
N GLN A 30 -8.26 6.01 2.14
CA GLN A 30 -8.47 7.24 2.92
C GLN A 30 -8.43 6.97 4.43
N SER A 31 -9.07 5.88 4.88
CA SER A 31 -9.03 5.47 6.29
C SER A 31 -7.60 5.15 6.73
N ALA A 32 -6.83 4.44 5.89
CA ALA A 32 -5.42 4.15 6.15
C ALA A 32 -4.59 5.44 6.22
N GLU A 33 -4.82 6.39 5.30
CA GLU A 33 -4.11 7.66 5.25
C GLU A 33 -4.39 8.54 6.47
N GLN A 34 -5.64 8.57 6.95
CA GLN A 34 -5.99 9.27 8.18
C GLN A 34 -5.23 8.69 9.38
N ARG A 35 -5.16 7.36 9.49
CA ARG A 35 -4.39 6.69 10.55
C ARG A 35 -2.90 6.98 10.44
N PHE A 36 -2.36 6.95 9.22
CA PHE A 36 -0.97 7.30 8.93
C PHE A 36 -0.65 8.73 9.38
N GLN A 37 -1.53 9.69 9.07
CA GLN A 37 -1.36 11.10 9.48
C GLN A 37 -1.43 11.28 11.00
N ASN A 38 -2.23 10.46 11.68
CA ASN A 38 -2.31 10.44 13.14
C ASN A 38 -1.13 9.72 13.81
N GLY A 39 -0.19 9.15 13.03
CA GLY A 39 0.94 8.38 13.55
C GLY A 39 0.59 6.95 13.97
N ASP A 40 -0.64 6.50 13.77
CA ASP A 40 -1.07 5.13 14.03
C ASP A 40 -0.70 4.23 12.84
N TYR A 41 0.60 3.98 12.70
CA TYR A 41 1.16 3.25 11.57
C TYR A 41 0.77 1.77 11.55
N VAL A 42 0.51 1.16 12.71
CA VAL A 42 0.04 -0.22 12.79
C VAL A 42 -1.35 -0.31 12.17
N ALA A 43 -2.30 0.52 12.61
CA ALA A 43 -3.64 0.46 12.06
C ALA A 43 -3.72 1.00 10.63
N ALA A 44 -2.81 1.88 10.21
CA ALA A 44 -2.66 2.26 8.81
C ALA A 44 -2.30 1.04 7.95
N ILE A 45 -1.28 0.25 8.36
CA ILE A 45 -0.89 -0.98 7.67
C ILE A 45 -2.06 -1.97 7.58
N GLU A 46 -2.86 -2.13 8.64
CA GLU A 46 -4.02 -3.04 8.59
C GLU A 46 -5.03 -2.67 7.50
N ARG A 47 -5.34 -1.38 7.35
CA ARG A 47 -6.28 -0.90 6.31
C ARG A 47 -5.68 -1.01 4.92
N TYR A 48 -4.38 -0.69 4.78
CA TYR A 48 -3.63 -0.92 3.54
C TYR A 48 -3.60 -2.41 3.15
N ASP A 49 -3.37 -3.31 4.10
CA ASP A 49 -3.38 -4.76 3.87
C ASP A 49 -4.75 -5.26 3.45
N GLN A 50 -5.82 -4.71 4.04
CA GLN A 50 -7.17 -5.01 3.64
C GLN A 50 -7.41 -4.62 2.18
N LEU A 51 -7.00 -3.41 1.77
CA LEU A 51 -7.11 -2.99 0.38
C LEU A 51 -6.37 -3.94 -0.57
N LEU A 52 -5.15 -4.36 -0.22
CA LEU A 52 -4.37 -5.29 -1.05
C LEU A 52 -5.01 -6.68 -1.17
N ARG A 53 -5.71 -7.14 -0.13
CA ARG A 53 -6.40 -8.45 -0.14
C ARG A 53 -7.70 -8.39 -0.92
N ASP A 54 -8.52 -7.37 -0.64
CA ASP A 54 -9.88 -7.28 -1.15
C ASP A 54 -9.90 -6.70 -2.58
N PHE A 55 -8.92 -5.84 -2.91
CA PHE A 55 -8.79 -5.15 -4.20
C PHE A 55 -7.37 -5.26 -4.80
N PRO A 56 -6.89 -6.48 -5.10
CA PRO A 56 -5.51 -6.72 -5.57
C PRO A 56 -5.21 -6.11 -6.96
N SER A 57 -6.24 -5.72 -7.72
CA SER A 57 -6.12 -5.05 -9.02
C SER A 57 -6.42 -3.55 -8.97
N SER A 58 -6.54 -2.96 -7.78
CA SER A 58 -6.78 -1.52 -7.63
C SER A 58 -5.58 -0.71 -8.17
N ASP A 59 -5.87 0.41 -8.83
CA ASP A 59 -4.84 1.37 -9.27
C ASP A 59 -4.09 2.01 -8.08
N LEU A 60 -4.61 1.86 -6.85
CA LEU A 60 -3.98 2.33 -5.61
C LEU A 60 -2.92 1.36 -5.07
N VAL A 61 -2.84 0.12 -5.58
CA VAL A 61 -1.88 -0.88 -5.11
C VAL A 61 -0.45 -0.34 -5.02
N PRO A 62 0.10 0.38 -6.04
CA PRO A 62 1.44 0.96 -5.94
C PRO A 62 1.61 1.94 -4.79
N ASP A 63 0.63 2.83 -4.58
CA ASP A 63 0.64 3.83 -3.51
C ASP A 63 0.55 3.19 -2.12
N VAL A 64 -0.29 2.16 -2.01
CA VAL A 64 -0.44 1.36 -0.80
C VAL A 64 0.86 0.69 -0.43
N GLN A 65 1.57 0.08 -1.38
CA GLN A 65 2.86 -0.57 -1.10
C GLN A 65 3.91 0.45 -0.63
N PHE A 66 3.95 1.64 -1.22
CA PHE A 66 4.82 2.72 -0.74
C PHE A 66 4.48 3.14 0.70
N ARG A 67 3.20 3.44 0.97
CA ARG A 67 2.75 3.89 2.30
C ARG A 67 2.97 2.84 3.38
N ARG A 68 2.78 1.56 3.07
CA ARG A 68 3.14 0.45 3.97
C ARG A 68 4.63 0.44 4.26
N GLY A 69 5.49 0.62 3.25
CA GLY A 69 6.94 0.72 3.43
C GLY A 69 7.33 1.86 4.37
N VAL A 70 6.77 3.06 4.15
CA VAL A 70 6.99 4.21 5.04
C VAL A 70 6.45 3.95 6.45
N SER A 71 5.31 3.28 6.59
CA SER A 71 4.74 2.94 7.90
C SER A 71 5.65 1.96 8.66
N LEU A 72 6.23 0.97 7.97
CA LEU A 72 7.23 0.06 8.56
C LEU A 72 8.47 0.82 9.02
N TYR A 73 8.95 1.79 8.24
CA TYR A 73 10.06 2.65 8.64
C TYR A 73 9.75 3.41 9.94
N GLN A 74 8.58 4.02 10.03
CA GLN A 74 8.16 4.77 11.21
C GLN A 74 8.01 3.90 12.46
N LEU A 75 7.67 2.62 12.28
CA LEU A 75 7.63 1.61 13.34
C LEU A 75 9.00 1.06 13.74
N GLY A 76 10.09 1.54 13.15
CA GLY A 76 11.44 1.03 13.40
C GLY A 76 11.75 -0.31 12.75
N ARG A 77 10.84 -0.83 11.91
CA ARG A 77 10.98 -2.10 11.19
C ARG A 77 11.77 -1.88 9.90
N TYR A 78 13.03 -1.45 10.05
CA TYR A 78 13.84 -0.91 8.97
C TYR A 78 14.16 -1.94 7.88
N THR A 79 14.46 -3.19 8.26
CA THR A 79 14.72 -4.28 7.30
C THR A 79 13.50 -4.55 6.42
N GLU A 80 12.31 -4.66 7.01
CA GLU A 80 11.07 -4.92 6.27
C GLU A 80 10.66 -3.73 5.41
N SER A 81 10.86 -2.51 5.93
CA SER A 81 10.69 -1.28 5.15
C SER A 81 11.59 -1.29 3.92
N LEU A 82 12.87 -1.63 4.08
CA LEU A 82 13.84 -1.65 3.00
C LEU A 82 13.44 -2.67 1.92
N GLU A 83 13.13 -3.90 2.32
CA GLU A 83 12.67 -4.95 1.38
C GLU A 83 11.42 -4.50 0.60
N LEU A 84 10.45 -3.89 1.28
CA LEU A 84 9.23 -3.46 0.64
C LEU A 84 9.46 -2.27 -0.30
N LEU A 85 10.23 -1.27 0.10
CA LEU A 85 10.51 -0.10 -0.73
C LEU A 85 11.37 -0.46 -1.95
N THR A 86 12.28 -1.43 -1.84
CA THR A 86 13.01 -1.98 -2.99
C THR A 86 12.06 -2.67 -3.97
N ARG A 87 11.03 -3.38 -3.48
CA ARG A 87 9.96 -3.91 -4.35
C ARG A 87 9.14 -2.79 -4.98
N VAL A 88 8.89 -1.69 -4.28
CA VAL A 88 8.22 -0.52 -4.87
C VAL A 88 9.07 0.08 -6.01
N GLN A 89 10.38 0.23 -5.79
CA GLN A 89 11.32 0.79 -6.77
C GLN A 89 11.39 -0.06 -8.06
N THR A 90 11.27 -1.37 -7.94
CA THR A 90 11.47 -2.33 -9.03
C THR A 90 10.16 -2.77 -9.70
N ARG A 91 9.09 -2.99 -8.92
CA ARG A 91 7.82 -3.58 -9.38
C ARG A 91 6.65 -2.62 -9.38
N TYR A 92 6.54 -1.72 -8.41
CA TYR A 92 5.40 -0.80 -8.25
C TYR A 92 5.73 0.63 -8.67
N ARG A 93 6.32 0.77 -9.86
CA ARG A 93 6.89 2.05 -10.33
C ARG A 93 5.84 3.10 -10.72
N SER A 94 4.57 2.73 -10.82
CA SER A 94 3.46 3.65 -11.13
C SER A 94 2.94 4.43 -9.92
N THR A 95 3.50 4.23 -8.72
CA THR A 95 3.11 5.03 -7.55
C THR A 95 3.39 6.52 -7.75
N ARG A 96 2.47 7.38 -7.30
CA ARG A 96 2.70 8.84 -7.30
C ARG A 96 3.84 9.27 -6.37
N PHE A 97 4.28 8.38 -5.47
CA PHE A 97 5.36 8.63 -4.53
C PHE A 97 6.73 8.17 -5.03
N LEU A 98 6.84 7.73 -6.30
CA LEU A 98 8.09 7.23 -6.87
C LEU A 98 9.32 8.13 -6.58
N PRO A 99 9.24 9.47 -6.65
CA PRO A 99 10.38 10.34 -6.35
C PRO A 99 10.89 10.23 -4.91
N TYR A 100 10.07 9.82 -3.95
CA TYR A 100 10.43 9.66 -2.54
C TYR A 100 10.97 8.27 -2.21
N VAL A 101 10.82 7.29 -3.10
CA VAL A 101 11.26 5.91 -2.85
C VAL A 101 12.77 5.83 -2.54
N PRO A 102 13.68 6.44 -3.33
CA PRO A 102 15.11 6.39 -3.03
C PRO A 102 15.46 7.02 -1.68
N TYR A 103 14.76 8.08 -1.29
CA TYR A 103 14.97 8.74 -0.01
C TYR A 103 14.68 7.78 1.16
N TYR A 104 13.52 7.13 1.16
CA TYR A 104 13.17 6.19 2.24
C TYR A 104 14.02 4.91 2.23
N ILE A 105 14.45 4.44 1.04
CA ILE A 105 15.43 3.34 0.95
C ILE A 105 16.74 3.73 1.64
N GLY A 106 17.28 4.91 1.33
CA GLY A 106 18.51 5.41 1.96
C GLY A 106 18.38 5.55 3.47
N LEU A 107 17.25 6.07 3.96
CA LEU A 107 16.96 6.15 5.39
C LEU A 107 16.89 4.77 6.06
N ALA A 108 16.23 3.80 5.42
CA ALA A 108 16.10 2.45 5.96
C ALA A 108 17.45 1.73 6.00
N HIS A 109 18.28 1.86 4.95
CA HIS A 109 19.65 1.35 4.94
C HIS A 109 20.48 1.92 6.08
N PHE A 110 20.53 3.25 6.20
CA PHE A 110 21.31 3.91 7.25
C PHE A 110 20.93 3.43 8.66
N LYS A 111 19.62 3.26 8.90
CA LYS A 111 19.13 2.76 10.19
C LYS A 111 19.44 1.28 10.43
N THR A 112 19.41 0.45 9.39
CA THR A 112 19.72 -0.98 9.49
C THR A 112 21.21 -1.19 9.78
N GLU A 113 22.10 -0.55 9.02
CA GLU A 113 23.56 -0.62 9.24
C GLU A 113 23.97 -0.09 10.61
N ALA A 114 23.36 1.01 11.07
CA ALA A 114 23.63 1.55 12.41
C ALA A 114 23.19 0.58 13.52
N TYR A 115 22.11 -0.17 13.31
CA TYR A 115 21.60 -1.14 14.27
C TYR A 115 22.49 -2.39 14.33
N GLU A 116 22.94 -2.89 13.18
CA GLU A 116 23.89 -4.01 13.09
C GLU A 116 25.21 -3.69 13.79
N ARG A 117 25.78 -2.50 13.53
CA ARG A 117 26.97 -2.03 14.23
C ARG A 117 26.76 -1.93 15.74
N CYS A 118 25.59 -1.48 16.19
CA CYS A 118 25.29 -1.38 17.62
C CYS A 118 25.35 -2.75 18.31
N ILE A 119 24.79 -3.79 17.69
CA ILE A 119 24.81 -5.15 18.24
C ILE A 119 26.24 -5.69 18.36
N GLU A 120 27.09 -5.44 17.36
CA GLU A 120 28.50 -5.86 17.38
C GLU A 120 29.27 -5.27 18.58
N TYR A 121 29.00 -4.03 18.97
CA TYR A 121 29.62 -3.40 20.15
C TYR A 121 29.07 -3.88 21.50
N LEU A 122 27.92 -4.55 21.52
CA LEU A 122 27.27 -5.04 22.74
C LEU A 122 27.61 -6.51 23.06
N GLN A 123 28.33 -7.19 22.18
CA GLN A 123 28.81 -8.56 22.34
C GLN A 123 30.23 -8.59 22.90
#